data_AF-A0A2A5F320-F1
#
_entry.id   AF-A0A2A5F320-F1
#
_cell.length_a   1.000
_cell.length_b   1.000
_cell.length_c   1.000
_cell.angle_alpha   90.00
_cell.angle_beta   90.00
_cell.angle_gamma   90.00
#
_symmetry.space_group_name_H-M   'P 1'
#
loop_
_entity.id
_entity.type
_entity.pdbx_description
1 polymer ?
#
loop_
_entity_poly.entity_id
_entity_poly.type
_entity_poly.pdbx_seq_one_letter_code
_entity_poly.pdbx_strand_id
1 'polypeptide(L)'
;MYRKQTRFPDARKDMQTSTEVPDTPQTRAPTYRLAFADPDFLCRDELRPMRLQLELLKPEMALEEMGIESTVVLFGGARIPDPVNKASARTETLADLSKYYTEARKFAGHCARACMANGDKKYVVCTGGGPGVMEAGNRGAADVGGESISLNIVLPHEQSPNQYATPELCFNFHYFAIRKMHFLMRAKAIAVFPGGFGTMDELFEALTLIQTGRMEPMPILLFGEEFWRKVINWDALAEAGTIGADDLKLFRFVETADEAWDVLMNWETNR
;
A
#
# COMPACT_ATOMS: atom_id res chain seq x y z
N MET A 1 18.07 1.67 -24.82
CA MET A 1 19.09 1.25 -23.83
C MET A 1 20.36 2.05 -24.02
N TYR A 2 20.57 3.09 -23.21
CA TYR A 2 21.86 3.81 -23.16
C TYR A 2 22.85 2.97 -22.34
N ARG A 3 23.81 2.31 -23.00
CA ARG A 3 24.91 1.65 -22.29
C ARG A 3 25.90 2.74 -21.87
N LYS A 4 25.76 3.27 -20.66
CA LYS A 4 26.71 4.22 -20.08
C LYS A 4 28.09 3.54 -20.07
N GLN A 5 29.07 4.14 -20.74
CA GLN A 5 30.44 3.65 -20.74
C GLN A 5 31.01 3.80 -19.34
N THR A 6 30.96 2.76 -18.52
CA THR A 6 31.47 2.79 -17.15
C THR A 6 32.99 2.58 -17.17
N ARG A 7 33.74 3.59 -16.71
CA ARG A 7 35.20 3.47 -16.51
C ARG A 7 35.56 2.59 -15.31
N PHE A 8 34.57 2.26 -14.46
CA PHE A 8 34.71 1.45 -13.26
C PHE A 8 34.03 0.09 -13.44
N PRO A 9 34.50 -0.97 -12.74
CA PRO A 9 33.86 -2.28 -12.70
C PRO A 9 32.42 -2.23 -12.18
N ASP A 10 31.62 -3.24 -12.57
CA ASP A 10 30.24 -3.42 -12.13
C ASP A 10 30.19 -4.22 -10.81
N ALA A 11 29.30 -3.86 -9.89
CA ALA A 11 29.20 -4.50 -8.58
C ALA A 11 28.92 -6.01 -8.66
N ARG A 12 28.15 -6.49 -9.65
CA ARG A 12 27.89 -7.93 -9.85
C ARG A 12 29.15 -8.66 -10.29
N LYS A 13 29.98 -8.02 -11.12
CA LYS A 13 31.26 -8.57 -11.57
C LYS A 13 32.24 -8.72 -10.41
N ASP A 14 32.30 -7.73 -9.52
CA ASP A 14 33.17 -7.79 -8.34
C ASP A 14 32.70 -8.87 -7.35
N MET A 15 31.39 -9.06 -7.17
CA MET A 15 30.86 -10.18 -6.38
C MET A 15 31.33 -11.53 -6.92
N GLN A 16 31.19 -11.77 -8.22
CA GLN A 16 31.64 -13.02 -8.86
C GLN A 16 33.15 -13.20 -8.66
N THR A 17 33.94 -12.17 -8.97
CA THR A 17 35.40 -12.21 -8.86
C THR A 17 35.86 -12.50 -7.42
N SER A 18 35.17 -11.96 -6.41
CA SER A 18 35.50 -12.18 -5.00
C SER A 18 35.32 -13.64 -4.54
N THR A 19 34.56 -14.45 -5.28
CA THR A 19 34.36 -15.89 -4.98
C THR A 19 35.39 -16.80 -5.64
N GLU A 20 36.16 -16.29 -6.60
CA GLU A 20 37.16 -17.07 -7.37
C GLU A 20 38.56 -17.00 -6.76
N VAL A 21 38.74 -16.29 -5.64
CA VAL A 21 40.03 -16.14 -4.96
C VAL A 21 40.42 -17.42 -4.21
N PRO A 22 41.74 -17.68 -3.98
CA PRO A 22 42.18 -18.82 -3.20
C PRO A 22 41.53 -18.89 -1.82
N ASP A 23 41.15 -20.10 -1.42
CA ASP A 23 40.50 -20.35 -0.14
C ASP A 23 41.53 -20.36 1.00
N THR A 24 41.50 -19.31 1.83
CA THR A 24 42.45 -19.04 2.91
C THR A 24 41.72 -18.61 4.17
N PRO A 25 42.33 -18.69 5.36
CA PRO A 25 41.74 -18.13 6.58
C PRO A 25 41.33 -16.65 6.44
N GLN A 26 42.07 -15.87 5.66
CA GLN A 26 41.79 -14.45 5.39
C GLN A 26 40.56 -14.28 4.49
N THR A 27 40.46 -15.05 3.40
CA THR A 27 39.35 -14.95 2.44
C THR A 27 38.02 -15.49 3.00
N ARG A 28 38.08 -16.34 4.03
CA ARG A 28 36.90 -16.79 4.79
C ARG A 28 36.43 -15.81 5.88
N ALA A 29 37.27 -14.85 6.28
CA ALA A 29 36.95 -13.94 7.38
C ALA A 29 35.78 -13.02 6.99
N PRO A 30 34.83 -12.72 7.91
CA PRO A 30 33.72 -11.80 7.63
C PRO A 30 34.19 -10.44 7.12
N THR A 31 35.32 -9.93 7.64
CA THR A 31 35.92 -8.64 7.25
C THR A 31 36.44 -8.60 5.82
N TYR A 32 36.58 -9.75 5.14
CA TYR A 32 37.00 -9.81 3.74
C TYR A 32 35.83 -9.73 2.76
N ARG A 33 34.59 -9.95 3.23
CA ARG A 33 33.39 -9.87 2.39
C ARG A 33 33.18 -8.44 1.87
N LEU A 34 32.68 -8.33 0.64
CA LEU A 34 32.29 -7.03 0.08
C LEU A 34 31.12 -6.46 0.89
N ALA A 35 31.27 -5.23 1.39
CA ALA A 35 30.29 -4.61 2.30
C ALA A 35 28.86 -4.54 1.74
N PHE A 36 28.70 -4.30 0.44
CA PHE A 36 27.39 -4.24 -0.22
C PHE A 36 26.77 -5.63 -0.49
N ALA A 37 27.51 -6.70 -0.25
CA ALA A 37 27.10 -8.10 -0.43
C ALA A 37 27.29 -8.93 0.85
N ASP A 38 27.44 -8.27 2.01
CA ASP A 38 27.59 -8.92 3.31
C ASP A 38 26.30 -8.72 4.15
N PRO A 39 25.40 -9.73 4.22
CA PRO A 39 24.15 -9.63 4.97
C PRO A 39 24.38 -9.33 6.46
N ASP A 40 25.44 -9.88 7.06
CA ASP A 40 25.72 -9.67 8.48
C ASP A 40 26.04 -8.20 8.75
N PHE A 41 26.86 -7.59 7.89
CA PHE A 41 27.16 -6.16 7.95
C PHE A 41 25.91 -5.30 7.67
N LEU A 42 25.16 -5.62 6.61
CA LEU A 42 23.96 -4.88 6.23
C LEU A 42 22.83 -4.98 7.25
N CYS A 43 22.82 -5.98 8.13
CA CYS A 43 21.83 -6.14 9.21
C CYS A 43 22.21 -5.43 10.52
N ARG A 44 23.43 -4.89 10.64
CA ARG A 44 23.87 -4.15 11.84
C ARG A 44 23.01 -2.91 12.13
N ASP A 45 22.85 -2.53 13.39
CA ASP A 45 22.02 -1.38 13.76
C ASP A 45 22.49 -0.05 13.15
N GLU A 46 23.81 0.14 13.02
CA GLU A 46 24.40 1.34 12.42
C GLU A 46 24.02 1.53 10.94
N LEU A 47 23.66 0.43 10.27
CA LEU A 47 23.27 0.39 8.85
C LEU A 47 21.76 0.53 8.65
N ARG A 48 20.99 0.80 9.72
CA ARG A 48 19.55 1.08 9.64
C ARG A 48 19.20 2.19 8.63
N PRO A 49 19.92 3.33 8.55
CA PRO A 49 19.64 4.36 7.54
C PRO A 49 19.77 3.84 6.11
N MET A 50 20.72 2.94 5.84
CA MET A 50 20.86 2.31 4.52
C MET A 50 19.69 1.38 4.21
N ARG A 51 19.25 0.57 5.19
CA ARG A 51 18.06 -0.29 5.01
C ARG A 51 16.79 0.52 4.76
N LEU A 52 16.58 1.62 5.48
CA LEU A 52 15.47 2.56 5.24
C LEU A 52 15.53 3.13 3.82
N GLN A 53 16.72 3.54 3.36
CA GLN A 53 16.91 4.06 2.01
C GLN A 53 16.60 2.98 0.94
N LEU A 54 17.02 1.73 1.16
CA LEU A 54 16.71 0.64 0.23
C LEU A 54 15.21 0.34 0.15
N GLU A 55 14.49 0.37 1.28
CA GLU A 55 13.03 0.21 1.29
C GLU A 55 12.28 1.40 0.68
N LEU A 56 12.86 2.60 0.70
CA LEU A 56 12.31 3.74 -0.01
C LEU A 56 12.53 3.59 -1.53
N LEU A 57 13.76 3.28 -1.96
CA LEU A 57 14.14 3.30 -3.37
C LEU A 57 13.60 2.11 -4.17
N LYS A 58 13.61 0.90 -3.61
CA LYS A 58 13.26 -0.31 -4.36
C LYS A 58 11.84 -0.26 -4.95
N PRO A 59 10.79 0.10 -4.19
CA PRO A 59 9.45 0.22 -4.76
C PRO A 59 9.35 1.41 -5.71
N GLU A 60 9.92 2.58 -5.37
CA GLU A 60 9.86 3.76 -6.23
C GLU A 60 10.44 3.49 -7.62
N MET A 61 11.62 2.86 -7.69
CA MET A 61 12.27 2.51 -8.96
C MET A 61 11.41 1.54 -9.77
N ALA A 62 10.85 0.52 -9.14
CA ALA A 62 10.00 -0.46 -9.83
C ALA A 62 8.68 0.16 -10.32
N LEU A 63 8.06 1.02 -9.52
CA LEU A 63 6.84 1.75 -9.91
C LEU A 63 7.12 2.71 -11.07
N GLU A 64 8.25 3.41 -11.07
CA GLU A 64 8.67 4.28 -12.17
C GLU A 64 8.97 3.50 -13.46
N GLU A 65 9.70 2.38 -13.37
CA GLU A 65 9.99 1.50 -14.51
C GLU A 65 8.70 0.93 -15.14
N MET A 66 7.69 0.65 -14.31
CA MET A 66 6.36 0.19 -14.74
C MET A 66 5.44 1.35 -15.18
N GLY A 67 5.88 2.60 -15.10
CA GLY A 67 5.12 3.77 -15.52
C GLY A 67 3.91 4.08 -14.63
N ILE A 68 3.94 3.72 -13.35
CA ILE A 68 2.86 3.99 -12.39
C ILE A 68 2.87 5.47 -12.01
N GLU A 69 1.90 6.23 -12.52
CA GLU A 69 1.80 7.68 -12.26
C GLU A 69 1.16 7.98 -10.90
N SER A 70 0.07 7.30 -10.58
CA SER A 70 -0.62 7.45 -9.29
C SER A 70 -1.46 6.22 -8.96
N THR A 71 -1.88 6.15 -7.70
CA THR A 71 -2.54 5.00 -7.11
C THR A 71 -3.86 5.37 -6.45
N VAL A 72 -4.75 4.40 -6.38
CA VAL A 72 -5.94 4.43 -5.51
C VAL A 72 -5.70 3.41 -4.40
N VAL A 73 -5.55 3.90 -3.18
CA VAL A 73 -5.19 3.07 -2.03
C VAL A 73 -6.43 2.49 -1.38
N LEU A 74 -6.44 1.18 -1.14
CA LEU A 74 -7.52 0.48 -0.45
C LEU A 74 -7.05 -0.03 0.91
N PHE A 75 -7.69 0.47 1.98
CA PHE A 75 -7.52 -0.01 3.34
C PHE A 75 -8.80 -0.70 3.84
N GLY A 76 -8.65 -1.74 4.66
CA GLY A 76 -9.80 -2.39 5.28
C GLY A 76 -9.44 -3.64 6.06
N GLY A 77 -10.45 -4.26 6.64
CA GLY A 77 -10.27 -5.43 7.50
C GLY A 77 -9.69 -6.64 6.76
N ALA A 78 -8.51 -7.09 7.19
CA ALA A 78 -7.89 -8.34 6.74
C ALA A 78 -8.70 -9.60 7.08
N ARG A 79 -9.72 -9.47 7.94
CA ARG A 79 -10.55 -10.57 8.43
C ARG A 79 -11.92 -10.64 7.75
N ILE A 80 -12.27 -9.67 6.91
CA ILE A 80 -13.54 -9.67 6.19
C ILE A 80 -13.49 -10.80 5.16
N PRO A 81 -14.39 -11.79 5.22
CA PRO A 81 -14.33 -12.93 4.31
C PRO A 81 -14.83 -12.54 2.91
N ASP A 82 -14.32 -13.26 1.91
CA ASP A 82 -14.99 -13.35 0.60
C ASP A 82 -16.45 -13.80 0.83
N PRO A 83 -17.45 -13.22 0.13
CA PRO A 83 -18.85 -13.62 0.25
C PRO A 83 -19.11 -15.12 0.15
N VAL A 84 -18.34 -15.85 -0.67
CA VAL A 84 -18.44 -17.32 -0.79
C VAL A 84 -18.10 -18.01 0.53
N ASN A 85 -17.23 -17.40 1.32
CA ASN A 85 -16.78 -17.88 2.62
C ASN A 85 -17.49 -17.16 3.78
N LYS A 86 -18.60 -16.44 3.55
CA LYS A 86 -19.31 -15.68 4.60
C LYS A 86 -19.63 -16.53 5.83
N ALA A 87 -19.99 -17.81 5.63
CA ALA A 87 -20.33 -18.73 6.72
C ALA A 87 -19.15 -19.11 7.64
N SER A 88 -17.89 -18.88 7.22
CA SER A 88 -16.71 -19.14 8.05
C SER A 88 -16.30 -17.94 8.92
N ALA A 89 -17.06 -16.84 8.87
CA ALA A 89 -16.82 -15.66 9.68
C ALA A 89 -16.91 -16.00 11.17
N ARG A 90 -16.03 -15.37 11.97
CA ARG A 90 -15.97 -15.59 13.43
C ARG A 90 -17.18 -15.05 14.18
N THR A 91 -17.88 -14.07 13.61
CA THR A 91 -19.07 -13.45 14.19
C THR A 91 -20.05 -13.11 13.08
N GLU A 92 -21.34 -13.02 13.42
CA GLU A 92 -22.40 -12.58 12.50
C GLU A 92 -22.12 -11.20 11.93
N THR A 93 -21.71 -10.24 12.78
CA THR A 93 -21.32 -8.89 12.34
C THR A 93 -20.19 -8.94 11.31
N LEU A 94 -19.17 -9.78 11.51
CA LEU A 94 -18.08 -9.92 10.54
C LEU A 94 -18.55 -10.57 9.23
N ALA A 95 -19.50 -11.51 9.33
CA ALA A 95 -20.14 -12.10 8.16
C ALA A 95 -20.87 -11.02 7.34
N ASP A 96 -21.56 -10.09 7.99
CA ASP A 96 -22.29 -9.02 7.31
C ASP A 96 -21.38 -7.98 6.66
N LEU A 97 -20.17 -7.79 7.20
CA LEU A 97 -19.15 -6.98 6.54
C LEU A 97 -18.64 -7.60 5.22
N SER A 98 -18.96 -8.86 4.89
CA SER A 98 -18.57 -9.47 3.61
C SER A 98 -19.09 -8.69 2.39
N LYS A 99 -20.17 -7.91 2.54
CA LYS A 99 -20.65 -7.01 1.48
C LYS A 99 -19.57 -6.02 1.03
N TYR A 100 -18.72 -5.56 1.94
CA TYR A 100 -17.63 -4.63 1.62
C TYR A 100 -16.48 -5.29 0.86
N TYR A 101 -16.33 -6.62 0.93
CA TYR A 101 -15.43 -7.33 0.02
C TYR A 101 -15.93 -7.21 -1.42
N THR A 102 -17.24 -7.35 -1.65
CA THR A 102 -17.84 -7.16 -2.99
C THR A 102 -17.66 -5.72 -3.49
N GLU A 103 -17.87 -4.72 -2.63
CA GLU A 103 -17.70 -3.32 -3.01
C GLU A 103 -16.23 -2.97 -3.28
N ALA A 104 -15.28 -3.46 -2.48
CA ALA A 104 -13.84 -3.31 -2.75
C ALA A 104 -13.44 -3.97 -4.08
N ARG A 105 -13.90 -5.22 -4.24
CA ARG A 105 -14.21 -5.93 -5.50
C ARG A 105 -14.40 -5.01 -6.71
N LYS A 106 -15.58 -4.44 -6.70
CA LYS A 106 -16.15 -3.68 -7.80
C LYS A 106 -15.41 -2.37 -8.01
N PHE A 107 -15.11 -1.64 -6.93
CA PHE A 107 -14.41 -0.36 -6.96
C PHE A 107 -13.03 -0.48 -7.61
N ALA A 108 -12.24 -1.47 -7.20
CA ALA A 108 -10.96 -1.77 -7.82
C ALA A 108 -11.08 -2.09 -9.32
N GLY A 109 -12.14 -2.80 -9.71
CA GLY A 109 -12.46 -3.03 -11.12
C GLY A 109 -12.76 -1.75 -11.90
N HIS A 110 -13.41 -0.74 -11.30
CA HIS A 110 -13.61 0.58 -11.94
C HIS A 110 -12.28 1.30 -12.15
N CYS A 111 -11.44 1.35 -11.11
CA CYS A 111 -10.12 1.95 -11.19
C CYS A 111 -9.26 1.31 -12.30
N ALA A 112 -9.20 -0.02 -12.34
CA ALA A 112 -8.45 -0.75 -13.36
C ALA A 112 -9.00 -0.53 -14.78
N ARG A 113 -10.33 -0.58 -14.97
CA ARG A 113 -10.95 -0.27 -16.27
C ARG A 113 -10.64 1.14 -16.75
N ALA A 114 -10.57 2.12 -15.85
CA ALA A 114 -10.24 3.49 -16.20
C ALA A 114 -8.79 3.64 -16.70
N CYS A 115 -7.82 2.99 -16.04
CA CYS A 115 -6.44 2.94 -16.52
C CYS A 115 -6.38 2.35 -17.95
N MET A 116 -7.06 1.21 -18.17
CA MET A 116 -7.10 0.56 -19.49
C MET A 116 -7.75 1.42 -20.57
N ALA A 117 -8.87 2.10 -20.24
CA ALA A 117 -9.59 2.95 -21.18
C ALA A 117 -8.80 4.21 -21.56
N ASN A 118 -8.09 4.80 -20.60
CA ASN A 118 -7.29 6.01 -20.83
C ASN A 118 -5.91 5.71 -21.41
N GLY A 119 -5.43 4.46 -21.32
CA GLY A 119 -4.06 4.10 -21.66
C GLY A 119 -3.02 4.71 -20.72
N ASP A 120 -3.42 5.04 -19.49
CA ASP A 120 -2.56 5.58 -18.44
C ASP A 120 -2.60 4.73 -17.17
N LYS A 121 -1.72 5.05 -16.20
CA LYS A 121 -1.62 4.32 -14.92
C LYS A 121 -1.86 5.27 -13.75
N LYS A 122 -2.97 6.00 -13.80
CA LYS A 122 -3.34 7.01 -12.78
C LYS A 122 -4.24 6.50 -11.66
N TYR A 123 -4.85 5.34 -11.84
CA TYR A 123 -5.77 4.75 -10.87
C TYR A 123 -5.37 3.32 -10.51
N VAL A 124 -4.06 3.03 -10.48
CA VAL A 124 -3.59 1.67 -10.15
C VAL A 124 -3.93 1.36 -8.70
N VAL A 125 -4.61 0.24 -8.47
CA VAL A 125 -5.04 -0.15 -7.13
C VAL A 125 -3.81 -0.52 -6.30
N CYS A 126 -3.68 0.05 -5.10
CA CYS A 126 -2.62 -0.25 -4.15
C CYS A 126 -3.21 -0.75 -2.84
N THR A 127 -2.74 -1.88 -2.34
CA THR A 127 -3.23 -2.48 -1.09
C THR A 127 -2.07 -2.94 -0.20
N GLY A 128 -2.38 -3.33 1.04
CA GLY A 128 -1.40 -3.95 1.94
C GLY A 128 -1.09 -5.42 1.65
N GLY A 129 -1.70 -6.02 0.64
CA GLY A 129 -1.33 -7.36 0.15
C GLY A 129 -1.84 -8.56 0.94
N GLY A 130 -2.53 -8.33 2.05
CA GLY A 130 -3.11 -9.39 2.86
C GLY A 130 -4.45 -9.91 2.33
N PRO A 131 -5.12 -10.78 3.11
CA PRO A 131 -6.47 -11.26 2.81
C PRO A 131 -7.54 -10.18 3.02
N GLY A 132 -8.80 -10.53 2.75
CA GLY A 132 -9.97 -9.68 3.00
C GLY A 132 -10.07 -8.51 2.03
N VAL A 133 -10.28 -7.28 2.51
CA VAL A 133 -10.45 -6.10 1.64
C VAL A 133 -9.24 -5.87 0.72
N MET A 134 -8.03 -6.14 1.21
CA MET A 134 -6.81 -5.99 0.42
C MET A 134 -6.80 -6.98 -0.77
N GLU A 135 -7.12 -8.24 -0.50
CA GLU A 135 -7.30 -9.27 -1.53
C GLU A 135 -8.43 -8.91 -2.51
N ALA A 136 -9.57 -8.42 -2.00
CA ALA A 136 -10.66 -7.95 -2.84
C ALA A 136 -10.17 -6.87 -3.81
N GLY A 137 -9.44 -5.86 -3.32
CA GLY A 137 -8.89 -4.81 -4.17
C GLY A 137 -7.97 -5.35 -5.28
N ASN A 138 -7.00 -6.21 -4.93
CA ASN A 138 -6.12 -6.80 -5.95
C ASN A 138 -6.89 -7.68 -6.95
N ARG A 139 -7.85 -8.48 -6.45
CA ARG A 139 -8.68 -9.35 -7.28
C ARG A 139 -9.57 -8.57 -8.24
N GLY A 140 -10.16 -7.45 -7.81
CA GLY A 140 -11.01 -6.63 -8.66
C GLY A 140 -10.27 -6.03 -9.84
N ALA A 141 -9.01 -5.64 -9.66
CA ALA A 141 -8.14 -5.24 -10.75
C ALA A 141 -7.80 -6.43 -11.67
N ALA A 142 -7.43 -7.58 -11.08
CA ALA A 142 -7.06 -8.78 -11.82
C ALA A 142 -8.21 -9.34 -12.68
N ASP A 143 -9.45 -9.32 -12.19
CA ASP A 143 -10.63 -9.82 -12.91
C ASP A 143 -10.86 -9.13 -14.26
N VAL A 144 -10.42 -7.88 -14.39
CA VAL A 144 -10.53 -7.09 -15.62
C VAL A 144 -9.22 -7.03 -16.41
N GLY A 145 -8.19 -7.76 -15.97
CA GLY A 145 -6.87 -7.78 -16.59
C GLY A 145 -6.01 -6.54 -16.29
N GLY A 146 -6.35 -5.77 -15.25
CA GLY A 146 -5.58 -4.62 -14.80
C GLY A 146 -4.47 -4.99 -13.82
N GLU A 147 -3.50 -4.08 -13.69
CA GLU A 147 -2.41 -4.20 -12.70
C GLU A 147 -2.86 -3.75 -11.30
N SER A 148 -2.25 -4.33 -10.27
CA SER A 148 -2.42 -3.86 -8.89
C SER A 148 -1.17 -4.10 -8.05
N ILE A 149 -0.95 -3.20 -7.09
CA ILE A 149 0.22 -3.14 -6.22
C ILE A 149 -0.11 -3.76 -4.87
N SER A 150 0.88 -4.45 -4.30
CA SER A 150 0.83 -5.05 -2.98
C SER A 150 2.02 -4.60 -2.16
N LEU A 151 1.78 -3.81 -1.12
CA LEU A 151 2.79 -3.39 -0.14
C LEU A 151 2.65 -4.26 1.11
N ASN A 152 3.25 -5.44 1.13
CA ASN A 152 3.26 -6.37 2.26
C ASN A 152 4.22 -5.92 3.36
N ILE A 153 4.10 -6.52 4.55
CA ILE A 153 5.06 -6.29 5.64
C ILE A 153 5.35 -7.60 6.36
N VAL A 154 6.59 -7.76 6.83
CA VAL A 154 6.99 -8.92 7.62
C VAL A 154 6.28 -8.87 8.99
N LEU A 155 5.47 -9.89 9.26
CA LEU A 155 4.77 -10.08 10.53
C LEU A 155 5.16 -11.43 11.16
N PRO A 156 5.06 -11.59 12.51
CA PRO A 156 5.40 -12.85 13.19
C PRO A 156 4.56 -14.06 12.75
N HIS A 157 3.35 -13.81 12.25
CA HIS A 157 2.52 -14.81 11.61
C HIS A 157 2.42 -14.45 10.12
N GLU A 158 2.89 -15.37 9.29
CA GLU A 158 3.11 -15.15 7.87
C GLU A 158 1.78 -14.85 7.16
N GLN A 159 1.69 -13.67 6.53
CA GLN A 159 0.73 -13.42 5.47
C GLN A 159 1.50 -13.52 4.16
N SER A 160 1.40 -14.64 3.45
CA SER A 160 1.80 -14.66 2.04
C SER A 160 0.99 -13.58 1.31
N PRO A 161 1.60 -12.85 0.37
CA PRO A 161 0.84 -11.93 -0.47
C PRO A 161 -0.32 -12.66 -1.13
N ASN A 162 -1.47 -12.00 -1.23
CA ASN A 162 -2.59 -12.57 -1.98
C ASN A 162 -2.18 -12.82 -3.44
N GLN A 163 -2.80 -13.81 -4.06
CA GLN A 163 -2.39 -14.31 -5.38
C GLN A 163 -2.88 -13.45 -6.56
N TYR A 164 -3.59 -12.36 -6.28
CA TYR A 164 -4.20 -11.51 -7.30
C TYR A 164 -3.39 -10.25 -7.61
N ALA A 165 -2.46 -9.89 -6.73
CA ALA A 165 -1.56 -8.78 -6.99
C ALA A 165 -0.64 -9.07 -8.19
N THR A 166 -0.24 -8.03 -8.91
CA THR A 166 0.70 -8.18 -10.03
C THR A 166 2.06 -8.65 -9.46
N PRO A 167 2.62 -9.77 -9.93
CA PRO A 167 3.85 -10.33 -9.35
C PRO A 167 5.03 -9.34 -9.27
N GLU A 168 5.21 -8.53 -10.32
CA GLU A 168 6.26 -7.52 -10.42
C GLU A 168 6.02 -6.30 -9.51
N LEU A 169 4.81 -6.13 -8.97
CA LEU A 169 4.39 -5.03 -8.10
C LEU A 169 4.08 -5.48 -6.67
N CYS A 170 4.70 -6.59 -6.24
CA CYS A 170 4.62 -7.11 -4.88
C CYS A 170 5.90 -6.76 -4.10
N PHE A 171 5.77 -5.93 -3.07
CA PHE A 171 6.88 -5.46 -2.24
C PHE A 171 6.69 -5.92 -0.79
N ASN A 172 7.77 -6.34 -0.14
CA ASN A 172 7.75 -6.79 1.25
C ASN A 172 8.64 -5.89 2.10
N PHE A 173 8.02 -5.16 3.03
CA PHE A 173 8.69 -4.18 3.89
C PHE A 173 9.08 -4.79 5.23
N HIS A 174 10.09 -4.21 5.85
CA HIS A 174 10.41 -4.43 7.27
C HIS A 174 9.93 -3.26 8.12
N TYR A 175 10.04 -2.02 7.63
CA TYR A 175 9.68 -0.82 8.40
C TYR A 175 8.28 -0.31 8.04
N PHE A 176 7.39 -0.28 9.04
CA PHE A 176 6.04 0.28 8.89
C PHE A 176 6.04 1.72 8.36
N ALA A 177 6.96 2.57 8.83
CA ALA A 177 7.00 3.97 8.43
C ALA A 177 7.25 4.14 6.92
N ILE A 178 8.17 3.37 6.35
CA ILE A 178 8.46 3.46 4.90
C ILE A 178 7.29 2.90 4.09
N ARG A 179 6.68 1.81 4.55
CA ARG A 179 5.47 1.26 3.93
C ARG A 179 4.31 2.28 3.90
N LYS A 180 4.06 2.97 5.01
CA LYS A 180 3.05 4.03 5.15
C LYS A 180 3.32 5.19 4.19
N MET A 181 4.57 5.62 4.10
CA MET A 181 4.96 6.63 3.11
C MET A 181 4.62 6.20 1.67
N HIS A 182 4.92 4.95 1.29
CA HIS A 182 4.61 4.45 -0.06
C HIS A 182 3.12 4.38 -0.38
N PHE A 183 2.25 4.15 0.61
CA PHE A 183 0.81 4.28 0.37
C PHE A 183 0.45 5.70 -0.08
N LEU A 184 1.03 6.72 0.56
CA LEU A 184 0.59 8.11 0.40
C LEU A 184 1.34 8.87 -0.70
N MET A 185 2.61 8.55 -0.97
CA MET A 185 3.46 9.28 -1.93
C MET A 185 2.86 9.39 -3.34
N ARG A 186 2.10 8.37 -3.77
CA ARG A 186 1.46 8.31 -5.08
C ARG A 186 -0.06 8.26 -4.99
N ALA A 187 -0.64 8.44 -3.81
CA ALA A 187 -2.08 8.35 -3.63
C ALA A 187 -2.77 9.52 -4.33
N LYS A 188 -3.76 9.20 -5.15
CA LYS A 188 -4.73 10.16 -5.70
C LYS A 188 -6.07 10.11 -4.98
N ALA A 189 -6.34 8.99 -4.30
CA ALA A 189 -7.46 8.81 -3.40
C ALA A 189 -7.20 7.64 -2.46
N ILE A 190 -7.89 7.64 -1.32
CA ILE A 190 -7.90 6.54 -0.36
C ILE A 190 -9.34 6.08 -0.18
N ALA A 191 -9.59 4.78 -0.38
CA ALA A 191 -10.83 4.11 -0.04
C ALA A 191 -10.63 3.28 1.23
N VAL A 192 -11.37 3.59 2.28
CA VAL A 192 -11.28 2.95 3.59
C VAL A 192 -12.58 2.19 3.86
N PHE A 193 -12.46 0.87 3.90
CA PHE A 193 -13.52 -0.06 4.25
C PHE A 193 -13.48 -0.39 5.74
N PRO A 194 -14.56 -0.95 6.32
CA PRO A 194 -14.58 -1.35 7.72
C PRO A 194 -13.38 -2.23 8.09
N GLY A 195 -12.76 -1.93 9.22
CA GLY A 195 -11.50 -2.54 9.61
C GLY A 195 -11.15 -2.35 11.07
N GLY A 196 -9.99 -2.87 11.46
CA GLY A 196 -9.46 -2.79 12.83
C GLY A 196 -8.38 -1.72 12.97
N PHE A 197 -7.46 -1.93 13.92
CA PHE A 197 -6.41 -0.97 14.24
C PHE A 197 -5.54 -0.55 13.05
N GLY A 198 -5.12 -1.50 12.20
CA GLY A 198 -4.32 -1.14 11.02
C GLY A 198 -5.07 -0.21 10.06
N THR A 199 -6.37 -0.41 9.87
CA THR A 199 -7.19 0.46 9.03
C THR A 199 -7.38 1.84 9.66
N MET A 200 -7.58 1.90 10.99
CA MET A 200 -7.71 3.16 11.72
C MET A 200 -6.39 3.94 11.71
N ASP A 201 -5.26 3.27 11.90
CA ASP A 201 -3.92 3.85 11.88
C ASP A 201 -3.65 4.58 10.55
N GLU A 202 -3.89 3.90 9.42
CA GLU A 202 -3.73 4.50 8.09
C GLU A 202 -4.73 5.63 7.82
N LEU A 203 -5.99 5.49 8.26
CA LEU A 203 -7.00 6.54 8.13
C LEU A 203 -6.60 7.81 8.89
N PHE A 204 -6.24 7.69 10.17
CA PHE A 204 -5.87 8.84 10.98
C PHE A 204 -4.54 9.46 10.55
N GLU A 205 -3.60 8.68 10.02
CA GLU A 205 -2.37 9.22 9.42
C GLU A 205 -2.69 10.09 8.20
N ALA A 206 -3.51 9.59 7.27
CA ALA A 206 -3.92 10.37 6.10
C ALA A 206 -4.67 11.65 6.48
N LEU A 207 -5.64 11.57 7.40
CA LEU A 207 -6.39 12.74 7.88
C LEU A 207 -5.47 13.77 8.54
N THR A 208 -4.54 13.33 9.40
CA THR A 208 -3.60 14.23 10.08
C THR A 208 -2.66 14.91 9.08
N LEU A 209 -2.19 14.20 8.06
CA LEU A 209 -1.31 14.77 7.04
C LEU A 209 -2.00 15.83 6.19
N ILE A 210 -3.27 15.63 5.82
CA ILE A 210 -4.04 16.64 5.09
C ILE A 210 -4.37 17.82 6.02
N GLN A 211 -4.86 17.56 7.23
CA GLN A 211 -5.20 18.59 8.23
C GLN A 211 -4.01 19.52 8.52
N THR A 212 -2.80 18.97 8.60
CA THR A 212 -1.58 19.73 8.89
C THR A 212 -0.91 20.35 7.66
N GLY A 213 -1.50 20.18 6.47
CA GLY A 213 -0.95 20.69 5.19
C GLY A 213 0.36 20.01 4.78
N ARG A 214 0.64 18.81 5.29
CA ARG A 214 1.79 17.99 4.91
C ARG A 214 1.51 17.11 3.69
N MET A 215 0.25 16.99 3.30
CA MET A 215 -0.22 16.32 2.09
C MET A 215 -1.31 17.16 1.43
N GLU A 216 -1.35 17.17 0.09
CA GLU A 216 -2.41 17.84 -0.67
C GLU A 216 -3.79 17.21 -0.38
N PRO A 217 -4.88 18.00 -0.37
CA PRO A 217 -6.23 17.46 -0.21
C PRO A 217 -6.59 16.50 -1.35
N MET A 218 -7.14 15.34 -1.00
CA MET A 218 -7.60 14.33 -1.95
C MET A 218 -8.80 13.57 -1.38
N PRO A 219 -9.58 12.84 -2.20
CA PRO A 219 -10.70 12.05 -1.72
C PRO A 219 -10.26 10.99 -0.71
N ILE A 220 -10.84 11.07 0.51
CA ILE A 220 -10.86 9.98 1.48
C ILE A 220 -12.30 9.46 1.54
N LEU A 221 -12.51 8.24 1.03
CA LEU A 221 -13.82 7.61 0.88
C LEU A 221 -14.01 6.56 1.97
N LEU A 222 -14.92 6.81 2.90
CA LEU A 222 -15.25 5.90 3.98
C LEU A 222 -16.46 5.05 3.60
N PHE A 223 -16.22 3.77 3.32
CA PHE A 223 -17.30 2.84 2.98
C PHE A 223 -18.07 2.41 4.22
N GLY A 224 -19.40 2.55 4.18
CA GLY A 224 -20.30 2.11 5.25
C GLY A 224 -20.42 3.08 6.41
N GLU A 225 -21.20 4.14 6.24
CA GLU A 225 -21.37 5.23 7.21
C GLU A 225 -21.77 4.71 8.59
N GLU A 226 -22.72 3.78 8.65
CA GLU A 226 -23.22 3.19 9.90
C GLU A 226 -22.09 2.59 10.74
N PHE A 227 -21.15 1.88 10.10
CA PHE A 227 -20.00 1.29 10.79
C PHE A 227 -19.15 2.39 11.42
N TRP A 228 -18.77 3.40 10.63
CA TRP A 228 -17.87 4.46 11.06
C TRP A 228 -18.45 5.33 12.17
N ARG A 229 -19.72 5.71 12.08
CA ARG A 229 -20.41 6.48 13.13
C ARG A 229 -20.56 5.71 14.44
N LYS A 230 -20.66 4.38 14.35
CA LYS A 230 -20.71 3.51 15.54
C LYS A 230 -19.36 3.40 16.25
N VAL A 231 -18.25 3.41 15.51
CA VAL A 231 -16.91 3.25 16.09
C VAL A 231 -16.25 4.59 16.46
N ILE A 232 -16.56 5.67 15.75
CA ILE A 232 -15.99 6.99 15.95
C ILE A 232 -17.12 8.03 15.94
N ASN A 233 -17.20 8.79 17.03
CA ASN A 233 -18.07 9.97 17.09
C ASN A 233 -17.28 11.20 16.64
N TRP A 234 -17.33 11.49 15.34
CA TRP A 234 -16.60 12.60 14.72
C TRP A 234 -17.06 13.97 15.22
N ASP A 235 -18.37 14.13 15.44
CA ASP A 235 -18.95 15.38 15.94
C ASP A 235 -18.45 15.68 17.35
N ALA A 236 -18.34 14.66 18.21
CA ALA A 236 -17.77 14.82 19.55
C ALA A 236 -16.30 15.27 19.53
N LEU A 237 -15.50 14.87 18.54
CA LEU A 237 -14.12 15.35 18.40
C LEU A 237 -14.08 16.85 18.07
N ALA A 238 -14.98 17.30 17.19
CA ALA A 238 -15.12 18.70 16.80
C ALA A 238 -15.70 19.55 17.95
N GLU A 239 -16.75 19.07 18.61
CA GLU A 239 -17.35 19.71 19.79
C GLU A 239 -16.35 19.85 20.95
N ALA A 240 -15.50 18.85 21.16
CA ALA A 240 -14.43 18.90 22.14
C ALA A 240 -13.28 19.85 21.74
N GLY A 241 -13.29 20.41 20.53
CA GLY A 241 -12.25 21.30 20.01
C GLY A 241 -10.92 20.60 19.71
N THR A 242 -10.92 19.26 19.58
CA THR A 242 -9.72 18.47 19.26
C THR A 242 -9.42 18.40 17.77
N ILE A 243 -10.44 18.69 16.94
CA ILE A 243 -10.36 18.95 15.50
C ILE A 243 -11.23 20.17 15.17
N GLY A 244 -11.01 20.80 14.03
CA GLY A 244 -11.88 21.86 13.51
C GLY A 244 -13.15 21.30 12.87
N ALA A 245 -14.22 22.10 12.83
CA ALA A 245 -15.47 21.70 12.16
C ALA A 245 -15.28 21.43 10.66
N ASP A 246 -14.34 22.13 10.02
CA ASP A 246 -14.00 21.91 8.61
C ASP A 246 -13.23 20.60 8.38
N ASP A 247 -12.61 20.01 9.41
CA ASP A 247 -11.90 18.72 9.28
C ASP A 247 -12.86 17.56 8.99
N LEU A 248 -14.13 17.71 9.36
CA LEU A 248 -15.21 16.76 8.98
C LEU A 248 -15.47 16.74 7.47
N LYS A 249 -14.96 17.72 6.72
CA LYS A 249 -15.04 17.78 5.25
C LYS A 249 -13.91 17.03 4.56
N LEU A 250 -12.89 16.56 5.29
CA LEU A 250 -11.72 15.86 4.74
C LEU A 250 -12.07 14.48 4.13
N PHE A 251 -13.19 13.89 4.53
CA PHE A 251 -13.65 12.61 4.03
C PHE A 251 -15.11 12.66 3.56
N ARG A 252 -15.52 11.63 2.82
CA ARG A 252 -16.90 11.40 2.39
C ARG A 252 -17.31 9.98 2.71
N PHE A 253 -18.50 9.81 3.26
CA PHE A 253 -19.11 8.49 3.36
C PHE A 253 -19.67 8.07 2.01
N VAL A 254 -19.55 6.78 1.71
CA VAL A 254 -20.08 6.14 0.51
C VAL A 254 -20.58 4.74 0.86
N GLU A 255 -21.58 4.24 0.15
CA GLU A 255 -22.15 2.91 0.38
C GLU A 255 -21.81 1.92 -0.73
N THR A 256 -21.52 2.41 -1.94
CA THR A 256 -21.27 1.58 -3.11
C THR A 256 -20.02 1.96 -3.88
N ALA A 257 -19.47 1.01 -4.62
CA ALA A 257 -18.36 1.23 -5.52
C ALA A 257 -18.67 2.25 -6.63
N ASP A 258 -19.90 2.29 -7.14
CA ASP A 258 -20.30 3.25 -8.18
C ASP A 258 -20.31 4.67 -7.63
N GLU A 259 -20.90 4.88 -6.45
CA GLU A 259 -20.90 6.16 -5.75
C GLU A 259 -19.46 6.63 -5.44
N ALA A 260 -18.62 5.73 -4.93
CA ALA A 260 -17.22 6.03 -4.66
C ALA A 260 -16.47 6.44 -5.93
N TRP A 261 -16.74 5.77 -7.05
CA TRP A 261 -16.17 6.11 -8.34
C TRP A 261 -16.63 7.48 -8.83
N ASP A 262 -17.92 7.79 -8.70
CA ASP A 262 -18.48 9.08 -9.08
C ASP A 262 -17.89 10.23 -8.25
N VAL A 263 -17.72 10.03 -6.93
CA VAL A 263 -17.06 11.02 -6.06
C VAL A 263 -15.60 11.23 -6.48
N LEU A 264 -14.88 10.14 -6.78
CA LEU A 264 -13.48 10.22 -7.22
C LEU A 264 -13.33 10.99 -8.55
N MET A 265 -14.22 10.75 -9.52
CA MET A 265 -14.16 11.40 -10.83
C MET A 265 -14.58 12.87 -10.79
N ASN A 266 -15.47 13.24 -9.87
CA ASN A 266 -16.00 14.60 -9.73
C ASN A 266 -15.41 15.33 -8.52
N TRP A 267 -14.24 14.89 -8.02
CA TRP A 267 -13.60 15.54 -6.88
C TRP A 267 -13.07 16.92 -7.27
N GLU A 268 -13.78 17.96 -6.83
CA GLU A 268 -13.30 19.32 -6.96
C GLU A 268 -12.27 19.60 -5.87
N THR A 269 -11.07 20.01 -6.30
CA THR A 269 -10.05 20.47 -5.36
C THR A 269 -10.45 21.88 -4.94
N ASN A 270 -11.13 22.03 -3.80
CA ASN A 270 -11.35 23.35 -3.23
C ASN A 270 -9.97 23.97 -2.93
N ARG A 271 -9.54 24.89 -3.78
CA ARG A 271 -8.37 25.74 -3.55
C ARG A 271 -8.78 27.01 -2.82
#